data_AF-A0AAV1X9W5-F1
#
_entry.id   AF-A0AAV1X9W5-F1
#
_cell.length_a   1.000
_cell.length_b   1.000
_cell.length_c   1.000
_cell.angle_alpha   90.00
_cell.angle_beta   90.00
_cell.angle_gamma   90.00
#
_symmetry.space_group_name_H-M   'P 1'
#
loop_
_entity.id
_entity.type
_entity.pdbx_description
1 polymer ?
#
loop_
_entity_poly.entity_id
_entity_poly.type
_entity_poly.pdbx_seq_one_letter_code
_entity_poly.pdbx_strand_id
1 'polypeptide(L)'
;MATCPFKSTISIMHVGFNRNFDSDTIHPPLPNACILFPDLLRRYMTYPVNGSCPDDEFLSQKLLLKGCEPLPRRRCRPASPRNFPPPFPFPSSLWTTPSDNSVVWTSYSCKSYACLINRTRSPSFDDCKDCFDLNGREKHRWTSKESHGLDFSIDDVLATRVRGSVRIGLDIGGGVATFAVRMRERNVTILTTTLNLNGPFNTFIASRGVIPLYLSISQRLPFFDNTLDIVHSMHVLSNWIPEKLLHFLLFDVYRILRPGGLFWLDHFFCVGDQLEEVYGPMIESVGFKKVKWVIGRKLDRPNLKEMYLSAVMEKPLKNSW
;
A
#
# COMPACT_ATOMS: atom_id res chain seq x y z
N MET A 1 -26.90 11.46 17.03
CA MET A 1 -26.33 11.39 15.67
C MET A 1 -25.33 12.51 15.51
N ALA A 2 -24.03 12.22 15.56
CA ALA A 2 -23.00 13.18 15.20
C ALA A 2 -22.77 13.06 13.68
N THR A 3 -23.24 14.01 12.90
CA THR A 3 -22.94 14.10 11.47
C THR A 3 -21.49 14.54 11.30
N CYS A 4 -20.65 13.72 10.69
CA CYS A 4 -19.29 14.12 10.35
C CYS A 4 -19.35 15.12 9.19
N PRO A 5 -18.94 16.40 9.35
CA PRO A 5 -19.00 17.35 8.26
C PRO A 5 -18.05 16.92 7.14
N PHE A 6 -18.56 16.83 5.92
CA PHE A 6 -17.79 16.47 4.74
C PHE A 6 -17.01 17.70 4.25
N LYS A 7 -15.76 17.85 4.72
CA LYS A 7 -14.82 18.84 4.16
C LYS A 7 -14.18 18.26 2.90
N SER A 8 -14.16 19.03 1.82
CA SER A 8 -13.63 18.65 0.50
C SER A 8 -12.10 18.49 0.44
N THR A 9 -11.39 18.90 1.50
CA THR A 9 -9.93 18.82 1.61
C THR A 9 -9.56 18.43 3.03
N ILE A 10 -8.59 17.53 3.19
CA ILE A 10 -8.04 17.15 4.49
C ILE A 10 -6.57 17.61 4.52
N SER A 11 -6.24 18.48 5.48
CA SER A 11 -4.87 18.97 5.68
C SER A 11 -3.93 17.82 6.04
N ILE A 12 -2.74 17.77 5.44
CA ILE A 12 -1.68 16.84 5.84
C ILE A 12 -1.01 17.40 7.09
N MET A 13 -1.27 16.74 8.23
CA MET A 13 -0.58 16.89 9.52
C MET A 13 -0.58 18.30 10.16
N HIS A 14 -0.21 18.32 11.44
CA HIS A 14 0.33 19.48 12.16
C HIS A 14 1.76 19.87 11.68
N VAL A 15 2.34 19.14 10.70
CA VAL A 15 3.78 19.18 10.36
C VAL A 15 4.05 19.07 8.84
N GLY A 16 3.56 20.02 8.04
CA GLY A 16 4.15 20.38 6.73
C GLY A 16 4.13 19.39 5.54
N PHE A 17 4.72 19.83 4.44
CA PHE A 17 4.71 19.27 3.07
C PHE A 17 5.33 17.84 2.96
N ASN A 18 4.63 16.91 2.30
CA ASN A 18 5.13 15.55 2.05
C ASN A 18 5.77 15.42 0.66
N ARG A 19 7.05 15.03 0.61
CA ARG A 19 7.83 14.91 -0.64
C ARG A 19 7.34 13.80 -1.58
N ASN A 20 6.78 12.70 -1.06
CA ASN A 20 6.26 11.62 -1.89
C ASN A 20 4.94 12.03 -2.59
N PHE A 21 4.16 12.91 -1.95
CA PHE A 21 2.87 13.39 -2.46
C PHE A 21 2.96 14.74 -3.18
N ASP A 22 4.10 15.44 -3.10
CA ASP A 22 4.30 16.79 -3.65
C ASP A 22 3.15 17.74 -3.21
N SER A 23 2.72 17.59 -1.96
CA SER A 23 1.52 18.21 -1.40
C SER A 23 1.59 18.28 0.12
N ASP A 24 0.93 19.29 0.68
CA ASP A 24 0.59 19.47 2.09
C ASP A 24 -0.90 19.17 2.38
N THR A 25 -1.65 18.74 1.37
CA THR A 25 -3.07 18.39 1.45
C THR A 25 -3.36 17.08 0.73
N ILE A 26 -4.26 16.25 1.28
CA ILE A 26 -4.80 15.06 0.59
C ILE A 26 -6.24 15.35 0.22
N HIS A 27 -6.54 15.21 -1.07
CA HIS A 27 -7.90 15.34 -1.58
C HIS A 27 -8.56 13.96 -1.62
N PRO A 28 -9.78 13.83 -1.06
CA PRO A 28 -10.57 12.64 -1.31
C PRO A 28 -10.87 12.56 -2.82
N PRO A 29 -10.82 11.37 -3.41
CA PRO A 29 -11.14 11.16 -4.81
C PRO A 29 -12.64 11.26 -5.01
N LEU A 30 -13.07 12.50 -5.25
CA LEU A 30 -14.40 12.86 -5.68
C LEU A 30 -14.30 13.24 -7.16
N PRO A 31 -15.37 13.07 -7.95
CA PRO A 31 -15.38 13.42 -9.37
C PRO A 31 -14.85 14.83 -9.69
N ASN A 32 -14.94 15.75 -8.72
CA ASN A 32 -14.53 17.14 -8.86
C ASN A 32 -13.08 17.45 -8.44
N ALA A 33 -12.38 16.55 -7.72
CA ALA A 33 -11.02 16.83 -7.24
C ALA A 33 -10.04 17.07 -8.41
N CYS A 34 -10.22 16.33 -9.51
CA CYS A 34 -9.39 16.50 -10.71
C CYS A 34 -9.59 17.87 -11.38
N ILE A 35 -10.79 18.45 -11.28
CA ILE A 35 -11.15 19.74 -11.88
C ILE A 35 -10.42 20.90 -11.18
N LEU A 36 -9.97 20.70 -9.94
CA LEU A 36 -9.17 21.68 -9.20
C LEU A 36 -7.76 21.88 -9.78
N PHE A 37 -7.32 21.00 -10.69
CA PHE A 37 -5.98 21.04 -11.29
C PHE A 37 -6.02 21.08 -12.83
N PRO A 38 -6.64 22.12 -13.42
CA PRO A 38 -6.94 22.15 -14.86
C PRO A 38 -5.69 22.08 -15.73
N ASP A 39 -4.55 22.66 -15.30
CA ASP A 39 -3.31 22.61 -16.07
C ASP A 39 -2.68 21.21 -16.10
N LEU A 40 -2.68 20.50 -14.97
CA LEU A 40 -2.18 19.12 -14.91
C LEU A 40 -3.08 18.22 -15.74
N LEU A 41 -4.40 18.38 -15.61
CA LEU A 41 -5.38 17.62 -16.37
C LEU A 41 -5.28 17.89 -17.87
N ARG A 42 -5.14 19.14 -18.31
CA ARG A 42 -4.98 19.50 -19.73
C ARG A 42 -3.71 18.87 -20.31
N ARG A 43 -2.58 18.96 -19.60
CA ARG A 43 -1.33 18.30 -20.01
C ARG A 43 -1.52 16.79 -20.12
N TYR A 44 -2.16 16.17 -19.13
CA TYR A 44 -2.45 14.74 -19.13
C TYR A 44 -3.41 14.34 -20.27
N MET A 45 -4.34 15.20 -20.66
CA MET A 45 -5.29 14.91 -21.73
C MET A 45 -4.81 15.34 -23.13
N THR A 46 -3.57 15.84 -23.24
CA THR A 46 -2.97 16.22 -24.53
C THR A 46 -2.13 15.07 -25.07
N TYR A 47 -2.68 14.33 -26.03
CA TYR A 47 -2.00 13.20 -26.68
C TYR A 47 -2.59 12.95 -28.08
N PRO A 48 -1.83 12.33 -29.00
CA PRO A 48 -2.37 11.90 -30.28
C PRO A 48 -3.34 10.72 -30.10
N VAL A 49 -4.59 10.87 -30.54
CA VAL A 49 -5.58 9.78 -30.58
C VAL A 49 -5.06 8.67 -31.48
N ASN A 50 -5.19 7.42 -31.04
CA ASN A 50 -4.64 6.23 -31.71
C ASN A 50 -3.10 6.24 -31.87
N GLY A 51 -2.39 7.18 -31.23
CA GLY A 51 -0.93 7.24 -31.19
C GLY A 51 -0.35 6.63 -29.92
N SER A 52 0.93 6.95 -29.64
CA SER A 52 1.56 6.66 -28.36
C SER A 52 1.12 7.66 -27.31
N CYS A 53 0.84 7.19 -26.09
CA CYS A 53 0.71 8.09 -24.95
C CYS A 53 2.06 8.75 -24.67
N PRO A 54 2.06 10.01 -24.19
CA PRO A 54 3.24 10.62 -23.61
C PRO A 54 3.77 9.73 -22.47
N ASP A 55 5.09 9.72 -22.31
CA ASP A 55 5.74 9.10 -21.17
C ASP A 55 5.69 10.08 -19.99
N ASP A 56 4.58 10.02 -19.25
CA ASP A 56 4.23 11.00 -18.22
C ASP A 56 3.74 10.33 -16.92
N GLU A 57 4.41 9.26 -16.52
CA GLU A 57 4.19 8.54 -15.26
C GLU A 57 4.18 9.50 -14.05
N PHE A 58 5.12 10.45 -13.97
CA PHE A 58 5.17 11.43 -12.88
C PHE A 58 3.92 12.33 -12.85
N LEU A 59 3.43 12.76 -14.03
CA LEU A 59 2.21 13.56 -14.13
C LEU A 59 0.98 12.74 -13.73
N SER A 60 0.91 11.48 -14.17
CA SER A 60 -0.14 10.52 -13.83
C SER A 60 -0.22 10.31 -12.32
N GLN A 61 0.92 10.04 -11.69
CA GLN A 61 1.01 9.87 -10.24
C GLN A 61 0.64 11.16 -9.51
N LYS A 62 1.13 12.32 -9.96
CA LYS A 62 0.79 13.62 -9.35
C LYS A 62 -0.71 13.90 -9.38
N LEU A 63 -1.41 13.55 -10.46
CA LEU A 63 -2.86 13.67 -10.55
C LEU A 63 -3.58 12.74 -9.58
N LEU A 64 -3.16 11.46 -9.49
CA LEU A 64 -3.71 10.51 -8.52
C LEU A 64 -3.57 11.01 -7.09
N LEU A 65 -2.38 11.45 -6.72
CA LEU A 65 -2.09 11.96 -5.36
C LEU A 65 -2.85 13.25 -5.03
N LYS A 66 -3.32 13.96 -6.06
CA LYS A 66 -4.20 15.13 -5.94
C LYS A 66 -5.69 14.77 -6.00
N GLY A 67 -6.05 13.50 -5.86
CA GLY A 67 -7.44 13.02 -5.80
C GLY A 67 -8.09 12.83 -7.17
N CYS A 68 -7.34 12.88 -8.28
CA CYS A 68 -7.85 12.54 -9.61
C CYS A 68 -7.84 11.02 -9.80
N GLU A 69 -8.61 10.30 -8.99
CA GLU A 69 -8.67 8.84 -8.99
C GLU A 69 -10.12 8.34 -9.20
N PRO A 70 -10.36 7.41 -10.14
CA PRO A 70 -9.42 6.89 -11.13
C PRO A 70 -8.97 7.97 -12.13
N LEU A 71 -7.79 7.79 -12.72
CA LEU A 71 -7.31 8.69 -13.78
C LEU A 71 -8.27 8.72 -14.98
N PRO A 72 -8.39 9.86 -15.69
CA PRO A 72 -9.17 9.96 -16.90
C PRO A 72 -8.69 8.97 -17.97
N ARG A 73 -9.63 8.31 -18.64
CA ARG A 73 -9.31 7.36 -19.71
C ARG A 73 -8.69 8.09 -20.91
N ARG A 74 -7.60 7.53 -21.45
CA ARG A 74 -6.94 8.02 -22.67
C ARG A 74 -7.24 7.14 -23.88
N ARG A 75 -7.25 7.75 -25.07
CA ARG A 75 -7.37 7.07 -26.38
C ARG A 75 -6.02 6.96 -27.10
N CYS A 76 -4.97 6.60 -26.37
CA CYS A 76 -3.62 6.35 -26.88
C CYS A 76 -3.11 5.01 -26.34
N ARG A 77 -2.05 4.47 -26.95
CA ARG A 77 -1.40 3.22 -26.51
C ARG A 77 -0.31 3.56 -25.48
N PRO A 78 -0.29 2.93 -24.29
CA PRO A 78 0.75 3.19 -23.29
C PRO A 78 2.16 2.97 -23.84
N ALA A 79 3.11 3.77 -23.38
CA ALA A 79 4.52 3.54 -23.69
C ALA A 79 4.93 2.14 -23.19
N SER A 80 5.61 1.39 -24.05
CA SER A 80 6.08 0.03 -23.74
C SER A 80 7.59 -0.05 -23.92
N PRO A 81 8.30 -0.86 -23.12
CA PRO A 81 9.73 -1.10 -23.34
C PRO A 81 9.98 -1.66 -24.75
N ARG A 82 11.06 -1.22 -25.41
CA ARG A 82 11.33 -1.61 -26.81
C ARG A 82 11.57 -3.11 -26.99
N ASN A 83 12.23 -3.76 -26.02
CA ASN A 83 12.64 -5.16 -26.08
C ASN A 83 12.08 -5.92 -24.87
N PHE A 84 10.76 -5.92 -24.70
CA PHE A 84 10.12 -6.56 -23.55
C PHE A 84 10.41 -8.07 -23.54
N PRO A 85 11.08 -8.60 -22.50
CA PRO A 85 11.38 -10.03 -22.43
C PRO A 85 10.16 -10.80 -21.90
N PRO A 86 9.99 -12.08 -22.30
CA PRO A 86 9.04 -12.95 -21.62
C PRO A 86 9.30 -12.99 -20.11
N PRO A 87 8.27 -12.95 -19.25
CA PRO A 87 8.45 -13.07 -17.82
C PRO A 87 8.97 -14.47 -17.46
N PHE A 88 9.68 -14.57 -16.34
CA PHE A 88 10.07 -15.87 -15.79
C PHE A 88 8.82 -16.75 -15.55
N PRO A 89 8.90 -18.07 -15.81
CA PRO A 89 7.77 -18.95 -15.56
C PRO A 89 7.53 -19.15 -14.06
N PHE A 90 6.31 -19.48 -13.69
CA PHE A 90 6.00 -19.91 -12.33
C PHE A 90 6.66 -21.28 -12.04
N PRO A 91 7.24 -21.53 -10.84
CA PRO A 91 7.31 -20.63 -9.68
C PRO A 91 8.54 -19.71 -9.63
N SER A 92 9.45 -19.81 -10.60
CA SER A 92 10.71 -19.02 -10.60
C SER A 92 10.48 -17.52 -10.55
N SER A 93 9.39 -17.03 -11.15
CA SER A 93 8.98 -15.61 -11.12
C SER A 93 8.81 -15.03 -9.71
N LEU A 94 8.47 -15.87 -8.71
CA LEU A 94 8.14 -15.38 -7.36
C LEU A 94 9.34 -14.73 -6.64
N TRP A 95 10.55 -15.21 -6.93
CA TRP A 95 11.79 -14.89 -6.22
C TRP A 95 12.95 -14.51 -7.16
N THR A 96 12.65 -14.20 -8.42
CA THR A 96 13.66 -13.78 -9.40
C THR A 96 13.42 -12.32 -9.79
N THR A 97 14.47 -11.50 -9.71
CA THR A 97 14.44 -10.13 -10.21
C THR A 97 14.24 -10.15 -11.74
N PRO A 98 13.21 -9.46 -12.28
CA PRO A 98 12.97 -9.41 -13.71
C PRO A 98 14.08 -8.64 -14.45
N SER A 99 14.10 -8.76 -15.78
CA SER A 99 15.06 -8.04 -16.62
C SER A 99 14.79 -6.54 -16.59
N ASP A 100 15.85 -5.72 -16.64
CA ASP A 100 15.72 -4.26 -16.78
C ASP A 100 14.89 -3.85 -18.01
N ASN A 101 14.81 -4.69 -19.04
CA ASN A 101 14.00 -4.40 -20.23
C ASN A 101 12.49 -4.56 -20.02
N SER A 102 12.02 -4.96 -18.83
CA SER A 102 10.58 -5.04 -18.51
C SER A 102 9.97 -3.70 -18.10
N VAL A 103 10.77 -2.64 -17.95
CA VAL A 103 10.35 -1.33 -17.41
C VAL A 103 10.73 -0.18 -18.35
N VAL A 104 9.87 0.85 -18.40
CA VAL A 104 10.22 2.16 -18.95
C VAL A 104 10.83 3.01 -17.83
N TRP A 105 12.15 3.22 -17.85
CA TRP A 105 12.90 3.78 -16.72
C TRP A 105 12.96 5.31 -16.65
N THR A 106 12.44 6.00 -17.64
CA THR A 106 12.56 7.47 -17.81
C THR A 106 12.16 8.25 -16.56
N SER A 107 11.07 7.83 -15.91
CA SER A 107 10.46 8.50 -14.76
C SER A 107 11.07 8.16 -13.39
N TYR A 108 12.02 7.24 -13.31
CA TYR A 108 12.65 6.82 -12.06
C TYR A 108 14.09 7.31 -11.96
N SER A 109 14.56 7.61 -10.75
CA SER A 109 15.97 7.96 -10.52
C SER A 109 16.93 6.81 -10.90
N CYS A 110 16.62 5.59 -10.45
CA CYS A 110 17.30 4.38 -10.87
C CYS A 110 16.92 3.98 -12.30
N LYS A 111 17.90 3.47 -13.05
CA LYS A 111 17.74 3.00 -14.44
C LYS A 111 17.92 1.48 -14.61
N SER A 112 17.98 0.76 -13.50
CA SER A 112 18.06 -0.71 -13.45
C SER A 112 17.60 -1.23 -12.10
N TYR A 113 17.22 -2.50 -12.04
CA TYR A 113 16.94 -3.19 -10.77
C TYR A 113 18.20 -3.31 -9.91
N ALA A 114 19.38 -3.45 -10.51
CA ALA A 114 20.64 -3.43 -9.76
C ALA A 114 20.84 -2.11 -9.01
N CYS A 115 20.45 -0.97 -9.59
CA CYS A 115 20.44 0.31 -8.89
C CYS A 115 19.44 0.30 -7.73
N LEU A 116 18.21 -0.19 -7.95
CA LEU A 116 17.18 -0.26 -6.92
C LEU A 116 17.57 -1.16 -5.74
N ILE A 117 18.22 -2.29 -6.01
CA ILE A 117 18.73 -3.22 -4.99
C ILE A 117 19.81 -2.53 -4.14
N ASN A 118 20.70 -1.75 -4.77
CA ASN A 118 21.81 -1.07 -4.10
C ASN A 118 21.44 0.30 -3.48
N ARG A 119 20.19 0.77 -3.64
CA ARG A 119 19.77 2.11 -3.21
C ARG A 119 19.72 2.31 -1.70
N THR A 120 19.81 1.23 -0.92
CA THR A 120 19.98 1.30 0.55
C THR A 120 21.11 2.24 0.98
N ARG A 121 22.15 2.35 0.16
CA ARG A 121 23.33 3.21 0.40
C ARG A 121 23.11 4.68 0.01
N SER A 122 21.97 5.01 -0.61
CA SER A 122 21.62 6.36 -1.03
C SER A 122 21.07 7.20 0.13
N PRO A 123 21.45 8.50 0.22
CA PRO A 123 20.88 9.43 1.20
C PRO A 123 19.43 9.82 0.90
N SER A 124 18.86 9.44 -0.26
CA SER A 124 17.48 9.76 -0.64
C SER A 124 16.45 9.16 0.33
N PHE A 125 15.31 9.84 0.48
CA PHE A 125 14.14 9.32 1.19
C PHE A 125 13.24 8.66 0.16
N ASP A 126 13.27 7.33 0.11
CA ASP A 126 12.51 6.50 -0.82
C ASP A 126 11.51 5.63 -0.04
N ASP A 127 10.35 5.37 -0.64
CA ASP A 127 9.24 4.63 -0.01
C ASP A 127 9.65 3.23 0.48
N CYS A 128 10.60 2.60 -0.20
CA CYS A 128 11.33 1.45 0.35
C CYS A 128 12.81 1.57 0.02
N LYS A 129 13.76 1.20 0.88
CA LYS A 129 15.19 1.28 0.53
C LYS A 129 15.79 -0.05 0.07
N ASP A 130 15.29 -1.16 0.59
CA ASP A 130 15.85 -2.50 0.47
C ASP A 130 14.88 -3.51 -0.16
N CYS A 131 13.61 -3.15 -0.37
CA CYS A 131 12.60 -4.13 -0.75
C CYS A 131 12.73 -4.71 -2.19
N PHE A 132 13.59 -4.16 -3.05
CA PHE A 132 13.87 -4.78 -4.36
C PHE A 132 14.89 -5.92 -4.27
N ASP A 133 15.60 -6.06 -3.14
CA ASP A 133 16.49 -7.19 -2.89
C ASP A 133 15.69 -8.41 -2.39
N LEU A 134 15.30 -9.27 -3.33
CA LEU A 134 14.57 -10.51 -3.05
C LEU A 134 15.41 -11.56 -2.30
N ASN A 135 16.73 -11.44 -2.28
CA ASN A 135 17.62 -12.37 -1.59
C ASN A 135 18.04 -11.89 -0.20
N GLY A 136 17.91 -10.59 0.06
CA GLY A 136 18.14 -9.97 1.36
C GLY A 136 16.92 -10.06 2.29
N ARG A 137 16.53 -8.92 2.88
CA ARG A 137 15.48 -8.85 3.91
C ARG A 137 14.16 -9.47 3.47
N GLU A 138 13.74 -9.24 2.23
CA GLU A 138 12.46 -9.75 1.70
C GLU A 138 12.37 -11.28 1.74
N LYS A 139 13.50 -11.98 1.61
CA LYS A 139 13.55 -13.45 1.69
C LYS A 139 13.14 -13.99 3.05
N HIS A 140 13.14 -13.19 4.11
CA HIS A 140 12.88 -13.67 5.48
C HIS A 140 11.63 -13.03 6.10
N ARG A 141 10.94 -12.13 5.39
CA ARG A 141 9.74 -11.49 5.91
C ARG A 141 8.62 -12.51 6.14
N TRP A 142 8.02 -12.43 7.32
CA TRP A 142 6.90 -13.24 7.81
C TRP A 142 7.12 -14.76 7.88
N THR A 143 8.36 -15.24 7.81
CA THR A 143 8.67 -16.68 7.91
C THR A 143 8.91 -17.16 9.32
N SER A 144 9.39 -16.30 10.22
CA SER A 144 9.73 -16.63 11.59
C SER A 144 9.38 -15.46 12.50
N LYS A 145 9.08 -15.75 13.78
CA LYS A 145 8.98 -14.71 14.80
C LYS A 145 10.37 -14.17 15.08
N GLU A 146 10.55 -12.86 14.99
CA GLU A 146 11.74 -12.23 15.56
C GLU A 146 11.63 -12.16 17.09
N SER A 147 12.77 -12.00 17.75
CA SER A 147 12.92 -12.05 19.21
C SER A 147 12.13 -10.97 19.98
N HIS A 148 11.66 -9.91 19.32
CA HIS A 148 11.01 -8.77 19.96
C HIS A 148 9.48 -8.83 19.99
N GLY A 149 8.87 -9.89 19.44
CA GLY A 149 7.44 -10.18 19.56
C GLY A 149 6.49 -9.33 18.71
N LEU A 150 7.00 -8.32 18.00
CA LEU A 150 6.23 -7.49 17.06
C LEU A 150 5.94 -8.19 15.73
N ASP A 151 6.78 -9.14 15.34
CA ASP A 151 6.65 -9.87 14.08
C ASP A 151 5.75 -11.10 14.23
N PHE A 152 4.65 -11.10 13.46
CA PHE A 152 3.81 -12.28 13.30
C PHE A 152 4.20 -13.03 12.03
N SER A 153 4.42 -14.34 12.13
CA SER A 153 4.57 -15.16 10.93
C SER A 153 3.22 -15.35 10.26
N ILE A 154 3.22 -15.55 8.93
CA ILE A 154 1.98 -15.86 8.20
C ILE A 154 1.32 -17.13 8.75
N ASP A 155 2.11 -18.16 9.07
CA ASP A 155 1.57 -19.41 9.62
C ASP A 155 0.87 -19.19 10.96
N ASP A 156 1.44 -18.36 11.83
CA ASP A 156 0.84 -18.03 13.11
C ASP A 156 -0.47 -17.23 12.99
N VAL A 157 -0.59 -16.40 11.96
CA VAL A 157 -1.83 -15.64 11.70
C VAL A 157 -2.89 -16.55 11.09
N LEU A 158 -2.52 -17.36 10.10
CA LEU A 158 -3.45 -18.31 9.47
C LEU A 158 -3.94 -19.39 10.45
N ALA A 159 -3.12 -19.79 11.42
CA ALA A 159 -3.49 -20.73 12.48
C ALA A 159 -4.57 -20.19 13.44
N THR A 160 -4.84 -18.88 13.45
CA THR A 160 -5.97 -18.29 14.21
C THR A 160 -7.33 -18.57 13.58
N ARG A 161 -7.35 -19.24 12.43
CA ARG A 161 -8.54 -19.59 11.66
C ARG A 161 -8.56 -21.06 11.34
N VAL A 162 -9.75 -21.54 10.99
CA VAL A 162 -9.90 -22.88 10.42
C VAL A 162 -8.99 -22.99 9.20
N ARG A 163 -8.18 -24.04 9.15
CA ARG A 163 -7.21 -24.25 8.07
C ARG A 163 -7.90 -24.16 6.70
N GLY A 164 -7.36 -23.33 5.81
CA GLY A 164 -7.89 -23.13 4.45
C GLY A 164 -9.11 -22.20 4.35
N SER A 165 -9.60 -21.63 5.46
CA SER A 165 -10.72 -20.69 5.42
C SER A 165 -10.33 -19.29 4.93
N VAL A 166 -9.07 -18.87 5.14
CA VAL A 166 -8.50 -17.65 4.55
C VAL A 166 -8.03 -17.97 3.12
N ARG A 167 -8.65 -17.35 2.11
CA ARG A 167 -8.43 -17.71 0.70
C ARG A 167 -8.18 -16.51 -0.20
N ILE A 168 -8.82 -15.38 0.11
CA ILE A 168 -8.69 -14.15 -0.67
C ILE A 168 -8.47 -12.94 0.21
N GLY A 169 -7.62 -12.01 -0.22
CA GLY A 169 -7.32 -10.83 0.55
C GLY A 169 -6.67 -9.70 -0.23
N LEU A 170 -6.38 -8.64 0.52
CA LEU A 170 -5.78 -7.40 0.03
C LEU A 170 -4.53 -7.07 0.86
N ASP A 171 -3.47 -6.64 0.21
CA ASP A 171 -2.28 -6.09 0.82
C ASP A 171 -2.17 -4.61 0.46
N ILE A 172 -2.42 -3.74 1.43
CA ILE A 172 -2.42 -2.29 1.25
C ILE A 172 -0.98 -1.79 1.33
N GLY A 173 -0.47 -1.26 0.22
CA GLY A 173 0.88 -0.72 0.19
C GLY A 173 1.97 -1.79 0.26
N GLY A 174 1.76 -2.93 -0.39
CA GLY A 174 2.60 -4.12 -0.24
C GLY A 174 4.04 -4.05 -0.81
N GLY A 175 4.52 -2.87 -1.20
CA GLY A 175 5.84 -2.66 -1.77
C GLY A 175 6.05 -3.51 -3.03
N VAL A 176 6.93 -4.52 -2.95
CA VAL A 176 7.19 -5.48 -4.04
C VAL A 176 6.30 -6.73 -4.00
N ALA A 177 5.25 -6.74 -3.17
CA ALA A 177 4.26 -7.82 -2.99
C ALA A 177 4.81 -9.14 -2.42
N THR A 178 5.82 -9.07 -1.56
CA THR A 178 6.36 -10.28 -0.90
C THR A 178 5.33 -10.94 0.01
N PHE A 179 4.50 -10.18 0.72
CA PHE A 179 3.41 -10.73 1.52
C PHE A 179 2.46 -11.57 0.64
N ALA A 180 2.04 -11.01 -0.51
CA ALA A 180 1.19 -11.73 -1.46
C ALA A 180 1.84 -13.00 -2.01
N VAL A 181 3.15 -12.98 -2.31
CA VAL A 181 3.91 -14.16 -2.73
C VAL A 181 3.89 -15.24 -1.64
N ARG A 182 4.18 -14.87 -0.39
CA ARG A 182 4.19 -15.79 0.75
C ARG A 182 2.83 -16.39 1.07
N MET A 183 1.78 -15.59 0.90
CA MET A 183 0.40 -16.02 1.06
C MET A 183 -0.01 -16.97 -0.07
N ARG A 184 0.46 -16.73 -1.30
CA ARG A 184 0.25 -17.63 -2.45
C ARG A 184 0.93 -18.99 -2.26
N GLU A 185 2.12 -19.04 -1.66
CA GLU A 185 2.78 -20.31 -1.28
C GLU A 185 1.90 -21.17 -0.35
N ARG A 186 0.89 -20.57 0.29
CA ARG A 186 -0.12 -21.21 1.15
C ARG A 186 -1.51 -21.27 0.51
N ASN A 187 -1.59 -21.12 -0.82
CA ASN A 187 -2.83 -21.10 -1.61
C ASN A 187 -3.80 -19.96 -1.25
N VAL A 188 -3.28 -18.83 -0.76
CA VAL A 188 -4.09 -17.62 -0.52
C VAL A 188 -3.82 -16.60 -1.62
N THR A 189 -4.88 -16.13 -2.27
CA THR A 189 -4.80 -15.12 -3.33
C THR A 189 -4.86 -13.73 -2.70
N ILE A 190 -3.78 -12.97 -2.85
CA ILE A 190 -3.70 -11.59 -2.38
C ILE A 190 -3.54 -10.65 -3.59
N LEU A 191 -4.37 -9.62 -3.61
CA LEU A 191 -4.20 -8.46 -4.49
C LEU A 191 -3.39 -7.40 -3.72
N THR A 192 -2.47 -6.70 -4.39
CA THR A 192 -1.61 -5.72 -3.71
C THR A 192 -1.86 -4.33 -4.26
N THR A 193 -2.23 -3.37 -3.41
CA THR A 193 -2.24 -1.95 -3.83
C THR A 193 -0.84 -1.37 -3.70
N THR A 194 -0.45 -0.54 -4.68
CA THR A 194 0.81 0.18 -4.63
C THR A 194 0.80 1.39 -5.56
N LEU A 195 1.69 2.34 -5.32
CA LEU A 195 2.01 3.43 -6.24
C LEU A 195 3.46 3.27 -6.72
N ASN A 196 3.84 3.93 -7.81
CA ASN A 196 5.20 3.86 -8.37
C ASN A 196 6.11 4.95 -7.80
N LEU A 197 6.16 5.07 -6.47
CA LEU A 197 6.92 6.10 -5.75
C LEU A 197 8.44 5.89 -5.92
N ASN A 198 9.01 6.52 -6.96
CA ASN A 198 10.43 6.39 -7.35
C ASN A 198 10.90 4.94 -7.49
N GLY A 199 10.02 4.08 -8.01
CA GLY A 199 10.29 2.69 -8.30
C GLY A 199 9.15 2.06 -9.12
N PRO A 200 9.44 1.10 -10.02
CA PRO A 200 8.44 0.47 -10.89
C PRO A 200 7.69 -0.64 -10.16
N PHE A 201 7.08 -0.35 -9.01
CA PHE A 201 6.46 -1.35 -8.13
C PHE A 201 5.37 -2.16 -8.85
N ASN A 202 4.44 -1.52 -9.55
CA ASN A 202 3.37 -2.22 -10.26
C ASN A 202 3.92 -3.22 -11.29
N THR A 203 4.88 -2.81 -12.09
CA THR A 203 5.52 -3.69 -13.10
C THR A 203 6.31 -4.82 -12.45
N PHE A 204 6.98 -4.56 -11.33
CA PHE A 204 7.71 -5.58 -10.58
C PHE A 204 6.78 -6.63 -9.99
N ILE A 205 5.70 -6.20 -9.32
CA ILE A 205 4.66 -7.08 -8.77
C ILE A 205 4.05 -7.96 -9.87
N ALA A 206 3.68 -7.36 -11.00
CA ALA A 206 3.13 -8.09 -12.15
C ALA A 206 4.14 -9.13 -12.70
N SER A 207 5.43 -8.79 -12.75
CA SER A 207 6.50 -9.70 -13.19
C SER A 207 6.70 -10.89 -12.26
N ARG A 208 6.33 -10.76 -10.98
CA ARG A 208 6.28 -11.87 -10.02
C ARG A 208 5.02 -12.74 -10.18
N GLY A 209 4.10 -12.36 -11.07
CA GLY A 209 2.82 -13.00 -11.29
C GLY A 209 1.76 -12.63 -10.25
N VAL A 210 1.98 -11.59 -9.45
CA VAL A 210 1.00 -11.06 -8.49
C VAL A 210 0.19 -9.94 -9.15
N ILE A 211 -1.06 -9.72 -8.74
CA ILE A 211 -1.92 -8.69 -9.33
C ILE A 211 -1.70 -7.37 -8.57
N PRO A 212 -1.10 -6.35 -9.19
CA PRO A 212 -1.03 -5.01 -8.62
C PRO A 212 -2.31 -4.21 -8.89
N LEU A 213 -2.70 -3.38 -7.93
CA LEU A 213 -3.73 -2.37 -8.07
C LEU A 213 -3.07 -0.99 -7.90
N TYR A 214 -3.05 -0.20 -8.96
CA TYR A 214 -2.53 1.17 -8.91
C TYR A 214 -3.56 2.07 -8.23
N LEU A 215 -3.44 2.17 -6.91
CA LEU A 215 -4.46 2.76 -6.04
C LEU A 215 -3.78 3.55 -4.92
N SER A 216 -4.23 4.78 -4.66
CA SER A 216 -3.77 5.55 -3.49
C SER A 216 -4.57 5.22 -2.23
N ILE A 217 -4.04 5.58 -1.05
CA ILE A 217 -4.74 5.37 0.23
C ILE A 217 -5.99 6.25 0.40
N SER A 218 -6.17 7.28 -0.43
CA SER A 218 -7.34 8.15 -0.35
C SER A 218 -8.54 7.59 -1.09
N GLN A 219 -8.31 6.64 -1.99
CA GLN A 219 -9.35 5.99 -2.78
C GLN A 219 -10.06 4.91 -1.97
N ARG A 220 -11.39 4.93 -2.09
CA ARG A 220 -12.23 3.85 -1.60
C ARG A 220 -11.82 2.54 -2.26
N LEU A 221 -11.57 1.53 -1.45
CA LEU A 221 -11.15 0.21 -1.86
C LEU A 221 -12.19 -0.40 -2.84
N PRO A 222 -11.77 -0.80 -4.06
CA PRO A 222 -12.67 -1.18 -5.15
C PRO A 222 -13.20 -2.62 -4.99
N PHE A 223 -13.58 -2.99 -3.78
CA PHE A 223 -14.16 -4.28 -3.44
C PHE A 223 -15.59 -4.10 -2.96
N PHE A 224 -16.43 -5.07 -3.25
CA PHE A 224 -17.78 -5.12 -2.70
C PHE A 224 -17.72 -5.43 -1.19
N ASP A 225 -18.76 -5.03 -0.48
CA ASP A 225 -18.85 -5.18 0.97
C ASP A 225 -18.79 -6.67 1.36
N ASN A 226 -18.11 -6.99 2.46
CA ASN A 226 -18.03 -8.33 3.05
C ASN A 226 -17.47 -9.42 2.13
N THR A 227 -16.47 -9.11 1.29
CA THR A 227 -15.95 -10.06 0.31
C THR A 227 -14.60 -10.67 0.67
N LEU A 228 -13.73 -10.02 1.44
CA LEU A 228 -12.36 -10.51 1.69
C LEU A 228 -12.21 -11.27 3.01
N ASP A 229 -11.30 -12.25 3.03
CA ASP A 229 -10.96 -13.02 4.25
C ASP A 229 -9.89 -12.32 5.09
N ILE A 230 -8.97 -11.62 4.44
CA ILE A 230 -7.88 -10.93 5.11
C ILE A 230 -7.53 -9.62 4.40
N VAL A 231 -7.26 -8.58 5.17
CA VAL A 231 -6.61 -7.36 4.72
C VAL A 231 -5.34 -7.21 5.53
N HIS A 232 -4.22 -7.02 4.85
CA HIS A 232 -2.91 -6.77 5.42
C HIS A 232 -2.46 -5.35 5.07
N SER A 233 -1.72 -4.72 5.96
CA SER A 233 -1.00 -3.48 5.68
C SER A 233 0.27 -3.43 6.51
N MET A 234 1.38 -3.03 5.88
CA MET A 234 2.65 -2.78 6.57
C MET A 234 3.26 -1.46 6.11
N HIS A 235 3.75 -0.66 7.06
CA HIS A 235 4.47 0.60 6.86
C HIS A 235 3.70 1.77 6.19
N VAL A 236 2.75 1.50 5.29
CA VAL A 236 1.99 2.55 4.60
C VAL A 236 0.98 3.20 5.54
N LEU A 237 0.30 2.43 6.40
CA LEU A 237 -0.58 3.01 7.42
C LEU A 237 0.22 3.46 8.63
N SER A 238 0.22 4.76 8.88
CA SER A 238 1.00 5.39 9.94
C SER A 238 0.52 6.83 10.19
N ASN A 239 1.09 7.50 11.18
CA ASN A 239 0.76 8.85 11.64
C ASN A 239 0.98 9.99 10.62
N TRP A 240 1.57 9.71 9.45
CA TRP A 240 1.63 10.68 8.35
C TRP A 240 0.27 10.88 7.65
N ILE A 241 -0.63 9.89 7.76
CA ILE A 241 -1.97 9.95 7.20
C ILE A 241 -2.81 10.85 8.12
N PRO A 242 -3.55 11.84 7.57
CA PRO A 242 -4.48 12.63 8.37
C PRO A 242 -5.48 11.74 9.11
N GLU A 243 -5.68 11.99 10.40
CA GLU A 243 -6.50 11.16 11.30
C GLU A 243 -7.88 10.83 10.71
N LYS A 244 -8.57 11.83 10.14
CA LYS A 244 -9.88 11.64 9.53
C LYS A 244 -9.82 10.67 8.33
N LEU A 245 -8.78 10.77 7.51
CA LEU A 245 -8.61 9.89 6.37
C LEU A 245 -8.26 8.46 6.81
N LEU A 246 -7.37 8.32 7.80
CA LEU A 246 -7.05 7.03 8.39
C LEU A 246 -8.31 6.36 8.96
N HIS A 247 -9.15 7.12 9.68
CA HIS A 247 -10.39 6.62 10.23
C HIS A 247 -11.36 6.13 9.13
N PHE A 248 -11.52 6.89 8.04
CA PHE A 248 -12.30 6.44 6.88
C PHE A 248 -11.73 5.17 6.25
N LEU A 249 -10.41 5.07 6.11
CA LEU A 249 -9.76 3.90 5.56
C LEU A 249 -9.97 2.66 6.44
N LEU A 250 -9.89 2.80 7.77
CA LEU A 250 -10.17 1.69 8.69
C LEU A 250 -11.61 1.20 8.58
N PHE A 251 -12.58 2.10 8.45
CA PHE A 251 -13.97 1.72 8.15
C PHE A 251 -14.12 1.07 6.77
N ASP A 252 -13.33 1.48 5.79
CA ASP A 252 -13.36 0.88 4.46
C ASP A 252 -12.75 -0.54 4.45
N VAL A 253 -11.70 -0.77 5.25
CA VAL A 253 -11.16 -2.10 5.54
C VAL A 253 -12.22 -2.96 6.26
N TYR A 254 -12.88 -2.42 7.28
CA TYR A 254 -13.95 -3.12 7.99
C TYR A 254 -15.09 -3.50 7.04
N ARG A 255 -15.45 -2.61 6.11
CA ARG A 255 -16.50 -2.83 5.12
C ARG A 255 -16.18 -4.00 4.18
N ILE A 256 -14.96 -4.06 3.63
CA ILE A 256 -14.61 -5.09 2.63
C ILE A 256 -14.32 -6.46 3.25
N LEU A 257 -13.97 -6.51 4.53
CA LEU A 257 -13.82 -7.76 5.27
C LEU A 257 -15.18 -8.41 5.52
N ARG A 258 -15.27 -9.72 5.26
CA ARG A 258 -16.45 -10.52 5.63
C ARG A 258 -16.48 -10.76 7.16
N PRO A 259 -17.64 -11.08 7.77
CA PRO A 259 -17.69 -11.51 9.16
C PRO A 259 -16.69 -12.66 9.43
N GLY A 260 -15.88 -12.54 10.47
CA GLY A 260 -14.78 -13.45 10.80
C GLY A 260 -13.47 -13.17 10.06
N GLY A 261 -13.48 -12.27 9.07
CA GLY A 261 -12.30 -11.84 8.33
C GLY A 261 -11.29 -11.11 9.21
N LEU A 262 -10.03 -11.15 8.79
CA LEU A 262 -8.89 -10.64 9.54
C LEU A 262 -8.39 -9.30 8.99
N PHE A 263 -8.22 -8.31 9.86
CA PHE A 263 -7.36 -7.16 9.58
C PHE A 263 -6.02 -7.36 10.28
N TRP A 264 -4.95 -7.49 9.51
CA TRP A 264 -3.58 -7.55 10.00
C TRP A 264 -2.90 -6.21 9.74
N LEU A 265 -2.75 -5.43 10.82
CA LEU A 265 -2.01 -4.17 10.84
C LEU A 265 -0.60 -4.44 11.36
N ASP A 266 0.38 -4.41 10.46
CA ASP A 266 1.75 -4.80 10.75
C ASP A 266 2.66 -3.58 10.91
N HIS A 267 3.30 -3.43 12.08
CA HIS A 267 4.23 -2.33 12.38
C HIS A 267 3.66 -0.93 12.05
N PHE A 268 2.42 -0.64 12.45
CA PHE A 268 1.88 0.72 12.45
C PHE A 268 2.73 1.57 13.39
N PHE A 269 3.26 2.70 12.93
CA PHE A 269 4.10 3.55 13.77
C PHE A 269 3.45 4.90 14.09
N CYS A 270 3.67 5.36 15.31
CA CYS A 270 3.30 6.69 15.75
C CYS A 270 4.19 7.11 16.93
N VAL A 271 4.08 8.37 17.34
CA VAL A 271 4.69 8.83 18.60
C VAL A 271 3.95 8.16 19.76
N GLY A 272 4.67 7.77 20.82
CA GLY A 272 4.12 6.97 21.93
C GLY A 272 2.79 7.49 22.49
N ASP A 273 2.74 8.75 22.90
CA ASP A 273 1.54 9.35 23.50
C ASP A 273 0.34 9.34 22.53
N GLN A 274 0.58 9.49 21.22
CA GLN A 274 -0.47 9.42 20.21
C GLN A 274 -1.06 8.01 20.05
N LEU A 275 -0.30 6.96 20.37
CA LEU A 275 -0.82 5.60 20.28
C LEU A 275 -1.96 5.39 21.26
N GLU A 276 -1.79 5.87 22.49
CA GLU A 276 -2.76 5.69 23.58
C GLU A 276 -3.92 6.68 23.48
N GLU A 277 -3.64 7.93 23.12
CA GLU A 277 -4.65 9.01 23.13
C GLU A 277 -5.46 9.10 21.83
N VAL A 278 -4.89 8.69 20.70
CA VAL A 278 -5.49 8.92 19.37
C VAL A 278 -5.69 7.63 18.60
N TYR A 279 -4.62 6.93 18.26
CA TYR A 279 -4.68 5.83 17.28
C TYR A 279 -5.29 4.54 17.85
N GLY A 280 -4.99 4.19 19.10
CA GLY A 280 -5.59 3.06 19.80
C GLY A 280 -7.12 3.19 19.88
N PRO A 281 -7.65 4.28 20.48
CA PRO A 281 -9.09 4.54 20.52
C PRO A 281 -9.73 4.61 19.13
N MET A 282 -9.06 5.22 18.14
CA MET A 282 -9.55 5.24 16.76
C MET A 282 -9.72 3.84 16.18
N ILE A 283 -8.69 2.98 16.27
CA ILE A 283 -8.73 1.60 15.76
C ILE A 283 -9.82 0.80 16.47
N GLU A 284 -9.94 0.94 17.79
CA GLU A 284 -10.97 0.26 18.59
C GLU A 284 -12.38 0.71 18.22
N SER A 285 -12.57 2.00 17.93
CA SER A 285 -13.89 2.58 17.62
C SER A 285 -14.54 2.01 16.36
N VAL A 286 -13.76 1.38 15.48
CA VAL A 286 -14.26 0.73 14.24
C VAL A 286 -15.02 -0.56 14.55
N GLY A 287 -14.80 -1.17 15.72
CA GLY A 287 -15.55 -2.34 16.16
C GLY A 287 -14.94 -3.70 15.77
N PHE A 288 -13.65 -3.76 15.48
CA PHE A 288 -12.95 -5.04 15.37
C PHE A 288 -12.73 -5.69 16.75
N LYS A 289 -12.66 -7.03 16.80
CA LYS A 289 -12.23 -7.79 17.97
C LYS A 289 -10.73 -8.03 17.91
N LYS A 290 -10.00 -7.76 18.99
CA LYS A 290 -8.55 -8.03 19.07
C LYS A 290 -8.30 -9.55 19.10
N VAL A 291 -7.42 -10.03 18.22
CA VAL A 291 -6.91 -11.42 18.23
C VAL A 291 -5.47 -11.43 18.74
N LYS A 292 -4.63 -10.55 18.18
CA LYS A 292 -3.27 -10.26 18.67
C LYS A 292 -3.09 -8.75 18.72
N TRP A 293 -2.41 -8.25 19.74
CA TRP A 293 -2.16 -6.83 19.90
C TRP A 293 -0.84 -6.66 20.68
N VAL A 294 0.21 -6.24 19.99
CA VAL A 294 1.54 -6.07 20.58
C VAL A 294 2.03 -4.67 20.28
N ILE A 295 2.48 -3.99 21.33
CA ILE A 295 3.08 -2.67 21.26
C ILE A 295 4.55 -2.82 21.64
N GLY A 296 5.44 -2.19 20.87
CA GLY A 296 6.87 -2.23 21.11
C GLY A 296 7.55 -0.95 20.69
N ARG A 297 8.73 -0.66 21.27
CA ARG A 297 9.49 0.54 20.92
C ARG A 297 10.11 0.40 19.54
N LYS A 298 10.06 1.48 18.76
CA LYS A 298 10.78 1.61 17.50
C LYS A 298 12.23 2.04 17.79
N LEU A 299 13.19 1.17 17.43
CA LEU A 299 14.59 1.29 17.88
C LEU A 299 15.51 2.04 16.91
N ASP A 300 15.08 2.31 15.68
CA ASP A 300 15.88 3.03 14.66
C ASP A 300 16.04 4.52 14.97
N ARG A 301 15.09 5.12 15.72
CA ARG A 301 15.10 6.53 16.11
C ARG A 301 14.70 6.73 17.58
N PRO A 302 15.56 6.34 18.53
CA PRO A 302 15.22 6.34 19.96
C PRO A 302 14.83 7.74 20.50
N ASN A 303 15.35 8.80 19.89
CA ASN A 303 15.07 10.19 20.30
C ASN A 303 13.62 10.62 20.06
N LEU A 304 12.91 9.98 19.12
CA LEU A 304 11.54 10.35 18.76
C LEU A 304 10.47 9.61 19.59
N LYS A 305 10.88 8.69 20.48
CA LYS A 305 9.98 7.85 21.31
C LYS A 305 8.85 7.22 20.48
N GLU A 306 9.18 6.80 19.26
CA GLU A 306 8.23 6.16 18.37
C GLU A 306 7.92 4.74 18.86
N MET A 307 6.67 4.32 18.66
CA MET A 307 6.17 3.02 19.01
C MET A 307 5.65 2.33 17.75
N TYR A 308 5.79 1.01 17.71
CA TYR A 308 5.11 0.14 16.76
C TYR A 308 3.92 -0.53 17.43
N LEU A 309 2.81 -0.60 16.71
CA LEU A 309 1.68 -1.48 16.96
C LEU A 309 1.63 -2.54 15.86
N SER A 310 1.74 -3.80 16.27
CA SER A 310 1.44 -4.96 15.42
C SER A 310 0.19 -5.64 15.97
N ALA A 311 -0.86 -5.70 15.15
CA ALA A 311 -2.16 -6.20 15.55
C ALA A 311 -2.79 -7.11 14.49
N VAL A 312 -3.42 -8.18 14.97
CA VAL A 312 -4.35 -9.00 14.20
C VAL A 312 -5.71 -8.83 14.84
N MET A 313 -6.68 -8.41 14.05
CA MET A 313 -8.02 -8.09 14.52
C MET A 313 -9.05 -8.79 13.63
N GLU A 314 -10.21 -9.09 14.19
CA GLU A 314 -11.28 -9.84 13.53
C GLU A 314 -12.51 -8.95 13.38
N LYS A 315 -13.14 -8.98 12.21
CA LYS A 315 -14.49 -8.46 12.06
C LYS A 315 -15.48 -9.39 12.79
N PRO A 316 -16.30 -8.90 13.74
CA PRO A 316 -17.25 -9.72 14.48
C PRO A 316 -18.15 -10.59 13.59
N LEU A 317 -18.38 -11.85 14.00
CA LEU A 317 -19.32 -12.76 13.33
C LEU A 317 -20.79 -12.33 13.48
N LYS A 318 -21.13 -11.66 14.58
CA LYS A 318 -22.48 -11.16 14.91
C LYS A 318 -22.38 -9.67 15.20
N ASN A 319 -23.45 -8.93 14.91
CA ASN A 319 -23.53 -7.49 15.17
C ASN A 319 -22.42 -6.69 14.47
N SER A 320 -22.17 -7.01 13.19
CA SER A 320 -21.15 -6.35 12.36
C SER A 320 -21.73 -5.28 11.42
N TRP A 321 -22.85 -4.69 11.83
CA TRP A 321 -23.59 -3.63 11.15
C TRP A 321 -23.49 -2.31 11.91
#